data_AF-A0A804NDT9-F1
#
_entry.id   AF-A0A804NDT9-F1
#
_cell.length_a   1.000
_cell.length_b   1.000
_cell.length_c   1.000
_cell.angle_alpha   90.00
_cell.angle_beta   90.00
_cell.angle_gamma   90.00
#
_symmetry.space_group_name_H-M   'P 1'
#
loop_
_entity.id
_entity.type
_entity.pdbx_description
1 polymer ?
#
loop_
_entity_poly.entity_id
_entity_poly.type
_entity_poly.pdbx_seq_one_letter_code
_entity_poly.pdbx_strand_id
1 'polypeptide(L)'
;MMSVKRHLRGPGAIPIGRPSIHPSPIDLKGNAYELLREKASSFLLDDFYRTPGGIQFEGPGSDAKPITLTIENQDYMGDIEILKEYLGKVRTMVKPGCSWEILKAAISSMVSVTDVLTVMSHPLNAELPLYHFKLHIFNIMNAW
;
A
#
# COMPACT_ATOMS: atom_id res chain seq x y z
N MET A 1 3.11 10.89 3.98
CA MET A 1 3.62 11.07 5.36
C MET A 1 5.12 11.35 5.33
N MET A 2 5.50 12.62 5.41
CA MET A 2 6.88 13.02 5.68
C MET A 2 6.87 14.12 6.73
N SER A 3 7.79 14.03 7.69
CA SER A 3 8.08 15.11 8.65
C SER A 3 9.51 15.59 8.49
N VAL A 4 9.82 16.71 9.14
CA VAL A 4 11.19 17.20 9.26
C VAL A 4 11.75 16.78 10.60
N LYS A 5 12.65 15.79 10.60
CA LYS A 5 13.33 15.35 11.81
C LYS A 5 14.61 16.16 11.98
N ARG A 6 14.75 16.83 13.12
CA ARG A 6 15.93 17.63 13.47
C ARG A 6 16.94 16.73 14.17
N HIS A 7 18.01 16.38 13.46
CA HIS A 7 19.10 15.61 14.05
C HIS A 7 20.04 16.58 14.76
N LEU A 8 20.26 16.37 16.06
CA LEU A 8 21.27 17.10 16.83
C LEU A 8 22.65 16.62 16.37
N ARG A 9 23.45 17.53 15.79
CA ARG A 9 24.85 17.25 15.45
C ARG A 9 25.76 17.66 16.63
N GLY A 10 25.63 16.98 17.76
CA GLY A 10 26.45 17.24 18.95
C GLY A 10 26.21 18.62 19.60
N PRO A 11 26.95 18.93 20.68
CA PRO A 11 26.79 20.17 21.42
C PRO A 11 27.17 21.39 20.56
N GLY A 12 26.27 22.37 20.44
CA GLY A 12 26.53 23.65 19.76
C GLY A 12 26.19 23.72 18.27
N ALA A 13 25.85 22.61 17.60
CA ALA A 13 25.44 22.65 16.20
C ALA A 13 23.96 22.96 16.02
N ILE A 14 23.64 23.82 15.04
CA ILE A 14 22.26 24.14 14.66
C ILE A 14 21.61 22.87 14.08
N PRO A 15 20.47 22.40 14.62
CA PRO A 15 19.82 21.21 14.13
C PRO A 15 19.32 21.42 12.69
N ILE A 16 19.91 20.69 11.75
CA ILE A 16 19.47 20.67 10.35
C ILE A 16 18.24 19.78 10.27
N GLY A 17 17.12 20.37 9.86
CA GLY A 17 15.90 19.63 9.58
C GLY A 17 16.07 18.77 8.33
N ARG A 18 16.00 17.44 8.47
CA ARG A 18 16.01 16.52 7.33
C ARG A 18 14.62 15.93 7.09
N PRO A 19 14.20 15.76 5.83
CA PRO A 19 12.98 15.03 5.52
C PRO A 19 13.10 13.59 6.04
N SER A 20 12.07 13.12 6.72
CA SER A 20 11.99 11.78 7.31
C SER A 20 10.60 11.21 7.08
N ILE A 21 10.55 9.92 6.80
CA ILE A 21 9.30 9.15 6.80
C ILE A 21 8.94 8.89 8.26
N HIS A 22 7.65 9.03 8.60
CA HIS A 22 7.20 8.68 9.93
C HIS A 22 7.32 7.18 10.16
N PRO A 23 7.85 6.71 11.30
CA PRO A 23 7.71 5.31 11.66
C PRO A 23 6.22 4.99 11.83
N SER A 24 5.81 3.79 11.40
CA SER A 24 4.46 3.29 11.60
C SER A 24 4.46 2.36 12.81
N PRO A 25 4.14 2.84 14.02
CA PRO A 25 4.04 1.98 15.19
C PRO A 25 2.88 0.99 15.04
N ILE A 26 2.88 -0.06 15.87
CA ILE A 26 1.77 -1.02 15.93
C ILE A 26 0.50 -0.26 16.32
N ASP A 27 -0.56 -0.46 15.55
CA ASP A 27 -1.88 0.04 15.92
C ASP A 27 -2.48 -0.85 17.01
N LEU A 28 -2.61 -0.30 18.23
CA LEU A 28 -3.21 -0.99 19.37
C LEU A 28 -4.74 -1.18 19.22
N LYS A 29 -5.34 -0.60 18.18
CA LYS A 29 -6.73 -0.83 17.77
C LYS A 29 -6.82 -1.62 16.46
N GLY A 30 -5.68 -2.04 15.90
CA GLY A 30 -5.64 -2.81 14.67
C GLY A 30 -6.04 -4.27 14.89
N ASN A 31 -6.64 -4.87 13.87
CA ASN A 31 -7.15 -6.25 13.92
C ASN A 31 -6.07 -7.27 14.34
N ALA A 32 -4.82 -7.08 13.92
CA ALA A 32 -3.73 -7.97 14.28
C ALA A 32 -3.43 -7.94 15.79
N TYR A 33 -3.45 -6.74 16.40
CA TYR A 33 -3.26 -6.60 17.83
C TYR A 33 -4.48 -7.08 18.62
N GLU A 34 -5.69 -6.85 18.10
CA GLU A 34 -6.92 -7.35 18.70
C GLU A 34 -6.93 -8.88 18.77
N LEU A 35 -6.54 -9.58 17.69
CA LEU A 35 -6.42 -11.04 17.70
C LEU A 35 -5.38 -11.51 18.72
N LEU A 36 -4.22 -10.84 18.80
CA LEU A 36 -3.21 -11.15 19.81
C LEU A 36 -3.80 -11.01 21.21
N ARG A 37 -4.54 -9.94 21.49
CA ARG A 37 -5.17 -9.69 22.78
C ARG A 37 -6.21 -10.75 23.12
N GLU A 38 -6.98 -11.21 22.15
CA GLU A 38 -7.95 -12.29 22.32
C GLU A 38 -7.25 -13.61 22.72
N LYS A 39 -6.11 -13.95 22.11
CA LYS A 39 -5.39 -15.22 22.34
C LYS A 39 -4.33 -15.17 23.44
N ALA A 40 -3.95 -13.99 23.92
CA ALA A 40 -2.84 -13.82 24.87
C ALA A 40 -3.03 -14.65 26.16
N SER A 41 -4.25 -14.69 26.69
CA SER A 41 -4.56 -15.48 27.90
C SER A 41 -4.37 -16.98 27.67
N SER A 42 -4.78 -17.51 26.52
CA SER A 42 -4.56 -18.93 26.19
C SER A 42 -3.08 -19.26 26.00
N PHE A 43 -2.30 -18.37 25.39
CA PHE A 43 -0.84 -18.58 25.25
C PHE A 43 -0.09 -18.58 26.58
N LEU A 44 -0.69 -17.98 27.63
CA LEU A 44 -0.11 -17.99 28.97
C LEU A 44 -0.47 -19.26 29.76
N LEU A 45 -1.65 -19.82 29.54
CA LEU A 45 -2.19 -20.92 30.35
C LEU A 45 -1.95 -22.29 29.70
N ASP A 46 -1.86 -22.35 28.38
CA ASP A 46 -1.83 -23.59 27.61
C ASP A 46 -0.55 -23.66 26.75
N ASP A 47 -0.08 -24.88 26.46
CA ASP A 47 1.11 -25.13 25.65
C ASP A 47 0.82 -25.02 24.14
N PHE A 48 0.53 -23.81 23.65
CA PHE A 48 0.29 -23.50 22.24
C PHE A 48 1.55 -23.11 21.45
N TYR A 49 2.67 -23.78 21.71
CA TYR A 49 3.90 -23.50 20.96
C TYR A 49 3.80 -23.98 19.50
N ARG A 50 4.17 -23.11 18.56
CA ARG A 50 4.33 -23.48 17.14
C ARG A 50 5.79 -23.39 16.74
N THR A 51 6.26 -24.40 16.02
CA THR A 51 7.60 -24.43 15.43
C THR A 51 7.47 -24.27 13.93
N PRO A 52 7.50 -23.03 13.39
CA PRO A 52 7.44 -22.83 11.95
C PRO A 52 8.63 -23.50 11.27
N GLY A 53 8.40 -24.07 10.09
CA GLY A 53 9.46 -24.62 9.26
C GLY A 53 10.36 -23.54 8.65
N GLY A 54 11.39 -23.96 7.92
CA GLY A 54 12.20 -23.04 7.12
C GLY A 54 11.37 -22.36 6.02
N ILE A 55 11.79 -21.16 5.60
CA ILE A 55 11.19 -20.45 4.47
C ILE A 55 11.27 -21.34 3.22
N GLN A 56 10.12 -21.56 2.58
CA GLN A 56 10.02 -22.32 1.34
C GLN A 56 10.02 -21.36 0.14
N PHE A 57 10.72 -21.72 -0.92
CA PHE A 57 10.74 -20.94 -2.17
C PHE A 57 9.86 -21.55 -3.27
N GLU A 58 9.48 -22.82 -3.13
CA GLU A 58 8.61 -23.53 -4.05
C GLU A 58 7.74 -24.55 -3.31
N GLY A 59 6.68 -25.02 -3.97
CA GLY A 59 5.75 -25.98 -3.38
C GLY A 59 4.79 -25.37 -2.35
N PRO A 60 4.08 -26.23 -1.60
CA PRO A 60 3.10 -25.80 -0.60
C PRO A 60 3.71 -24.89 0.48
N GLY A 61 3.11 -23.72 0.70
CA GLY A 61 3.55 -22.76 1.72
C GLY A 61 4.61 -21.77 1.26
N SER A 62 5.06 -21.82 0.00
CA SER A 62 5.95 -20.80 -0.58
C SER A 62 5.29 -19.42 -0.72
N ASP A 63 3.96 -19.37 -0.76
CA ASP A 63 3.12 -18.19 -0.82
C ASP A 63 2.57 -17.75 0.55
N ALA A 64 3.03 -18.39 1.64
CA ALA A 64 2.56 -18.08 2.98
C ALA A 64 2.93 -16.64 3.38
N LYS A 65 1.90 -15.90 3.82
CA LYS A 65 2.03 -14.49 4.24
C LYS A 65 2.11 -14.39 5.76
N PRO A 66 2.79 -13.37 6.30
CA PRO A 66 2.75 -13.10 7.73
C PRO A 66 1.31 -12.80 8.15
N ILE A 67 0.94 -13.30 9.33
CA ILE A 67 -0.44 -13.23 9.84
C ILE A 67 -0.96 -11.79 9.94
N THR A 68 -0.07 -10.82 10.17
CA THR A 68 -0.41 -9.40 10.22
C THR A 68 -0.98 -8.89 8.91
N LEU A 69 -0.39 -9.28 7.76
CA LEU A 69 -0.90 -8.88 6.44
C LEU A 69 -2.24 -9.54 6.11
N THR A 70 -2.41 -10.82 6.51
CA THR A 70 -3.64 -11.57 6.22
C THR A 70 -4.83 -11.06 7.04
N ILE A 71 -4.61 -10.69 8.30
CA ILE A 71 -5.68 -10.22 9.19
C ILE A 71 -6.13 -8.79 8.85
N GLU A 72 -5.18 -7.95 8.43
CA GLU A 72 -5.47 -6.55 8.12
C GLU A 72 -6.07 -6.37 6.71
N ASN A 73 -6.22 -7.45 5.93
CA ASN A 73 -6.65 -7.42 4.53
C ASN A 73 -5.81 -6.42 3.69
N GLN A 74 -4.52 -6.33 3.99
CA GLN A 74 -3.58 -5.42 3.31
C GLN A 74 -2.73 -6.15 2.27
N ASP A 75 -3.32 -7.17 1.63
CA ASP A 75 -2.63 -7.96 0.62
C ASP A 75 -2.66 -7.28 -0.75
N TYR A 76 -2.01 -6.12 -0.83
CA TYR A 76 -1.99 -5.28 -2.02
C TYR A 76 -1.53 -6.05 -3.28
N MET A 77 -0.56 -6.95 -3.14
CA MET A 77 -0.08 -7.76 -4.27
C MET A 77 -1.07 -8.84 -4.65
N GLY A 78 -1.74 -9.48 -3.68
CA GLY A 78 -2.82 -10.43 -3.96
C GLY A 78 -3.99 -9.77 -4.69
N ASP A 79 -4.39 -8.58 -4.28
CA ASP A 79 -5.46 -7.82 -4.93
C ASP A 79 -5.11 -7.48 -6.39
N ILE A 80 -3.85 -7.16 -6.68
CA ILE A 80 -3.36 -6.96 -8.05
C ILE A 80 -3.48 -8.25 -8.88
N GLU A 81 -3.15 -9.40 -8.31
CA GLU A 81 -3.27 -10.68 -9.02
C GLU A 81 -4.74 -11.03 -9.29
N ILE A 82 -5.66 -10.77 -8.35
CA ILE A 82 -7.10 -10.91 -8.57
C ILE A 82 -7.56 -10.01 -9.72
N LEU A 83 -7.13 -8.74 -9.73
CA LEU A 83 -7.45 -7.82 -10.82
C LEU A 83 -6.96 -8.36 -12.17
N LYS A 84 -5.72 -8.86 -12.25
CA LYS A 84 -5.17 -9.49 -13.46
C LYS A 84 -5.98 -10.71 -13.89
N GLU A 85 -6.44 -11.53 -12.95
CA GLU A 85 -7.29 -12.70 -13.23
C GLU A 85 -8.60 -12.28 -13.91
N TYR A 86 -9.28 -11.26 -13.39
CA TYR A 86 -10.52 -10.74 -13.99
C TYR A 86 -10.28 -10.14 -15.38
N LEU A 87 -9.20 -9.38 -15.57
CA LEU A 87 -8.82 -8.90 -16.91
C LEU A 87 -8.54 -10.07 -17.87
N GLY A 88 -7.93 -11.15 -17.36
CA GLY A 88 -7.78 -12.41 -18.08
C GLY A 88 -9.11 -13.01 -18.52
N LYS A 89 -10.11 -13.06 -17.62
CA LYS A 89 -11.48 -13.52 -17.93
C LYS A 89 -12.16 -12.65 -19.00
N VAL A 90 -12.03 -11.33 -18.93
CA VAL A 90 -12.54 -10.44 -19.98
C VAL A 90 -11.90 -10.75 -21.33
N ARG A 91 -10.57 -10.95 -21.36
CA ARG A 91 -9.86 -11.35 -22.57
C ARG A 91 -10.34 -12.69 -23.14
N THR A 92 -10.70 -13.66 -22.31
CA THR A 92 -11.21 -14.95 -22.80
C THR A 92 -12.64 -14.86 -23.33
N MET A 93 -13.45 -13.91 -22.84
CA MET A 93 -14.81 -13.65 -23.34
C MET A 93 -14.82 -12.88 -24.67
N VAL A 94 -13.94 -11.89 -24.83
CA VAL A 94 -13.87 -11.03 -26.02
C VAL A 94 -12.90 -11.59 -27.07
N LYS A 95 -13.15 -12.82 -27.52
CA LYS A 95 -12.40 -13.45 -28.61
C LYS A 95 -12.99 -13.08 -29.98
N PRO A 96 -12.20 -13.18 -31.08
CA PRO A 96 -12.74 -13.05 -32.43
C PRO A 96 -13.93 -14.02 -32.62
N GLY A 97 -15.08 -13.49 -33.04
CA GLY A 97 -16.34 -14.24 -33.17
C GLY A 97 -17.33 -14.05 -32.01
N CYS A 98 -17.00 -13.29 -30.95
CA CYS A 98 -17.98 -12.88 -29.95
C CYS A 98 -19.06 -11.97 -30.55
N SER A 99 -20.24 -11.93 -29.90
CA SER A 99 -21.34 -11.07 -30.35
C SER A 99 -21.00 -9.59 -30.19
N TRP A 100 -21.59 -8.76 -31.05
CA TRP A 100 -21.32 -7.33 -31.06
C TRP A 100 -21.77 -6.64 -29.77
N GLU A 101 -22.85 -7.14 -29.18
CA GLU A 101 -23.42 -6.65 -27.92
C GLU A 101 -22.44 -6.89 -26.77
N ILE A 102 -21.83 -8.07 -26.70
CA ILE A 102 -20.82 -8.41 -25.68
C ILE A 102 -19.60 -7.52 -25.84
N LEU A 103 -19.11 -7.34 -27.08
CA LEU A 103 -17.96 -6.48 -27.34
C LEU A 103 -18.22 -5.02 -26.91
N LYS A 104 -19.37 -4.46 -27.31
CA LYS A 104 -19.76 -3.10 -26.90
C LYS A 104 -19.90 -2.97 -25.38
N ALA A 105 -20.53 -3.94 -24.72
CA ALA A 105 -20.68 -3.93 -23.28
C ALA A 105 -19.33 -3.99 -22.56
N ALA A 106 -18.40 -4.82 -23.04
CA ALA A 106 -17.05 -4.94 -22.49
C ALA A 106 -16.27 -3.61 -22.63
N ILE A 107 -16.29 -2.99 -23.82
CA ILE A 107 -15.65 -1.69 -24.05
C ILE A 107 -16.24 -0.63 -23.11
N SER A 108 -17.56 -0.49 -23.07
CA SER A 108 -18.23 0.50 -22.22
C SER A 108 -17.90 0.31 -20.74
N SER A 109 -17.84 -0.94 -20.27
CA SER A 109 -17.49 -1.26 -18.88
C SER A 109 -16.04 -0.90 -18.57
N MET A 110 -15.11 -1.19 -19.47
CA MET A 110 -13.68 -0.86 -19.29
C MET A 110 -13.44 0.65 -19.30
N VAL A 111 -14.12 1.40 -20.18
CA VAL A 111 -14.08 2.87 -20.19
C VAL A 111 -14.55 3.42 -18.83
N SER A 112 -15.67 2.91 -18.30
CA SER A 112 -16.16 3.33 -16.99
C SER A 112 -15.16 3.06 -15.86
N VAL A 113 -14.51 1.89 -15.87
CA VAL A 113 -13.47 1.56 -14.88
C VAL A 113 -12.29 2.52 -15.00
N THR A 114 -11.82 2.80 -16.22
CA THR A 114 -10.71 3.73 -16.42
C THR A 114 -11.05 5.16 -16.00
N ASP A 115 -12.27 5.62 -16.23
CA ASP A 115 -12.70 6.97 -15.83
C ASP A 115 -12.71 7.11 -14.30
N VAL A 116 -13.28 6.14 -13.59
CA VAL A 116 -13.31 6.11 -12.12
C VAL A 116 -11.88 6.11 -11.55
N LEU A 117 -11.02 5.22 -12.05
CA LEU A 117 -9.63 5.15 -11.59
C LEU A 117 -8.84 6.41 -11.93
N THR A 118 -9.12 7.05 -13.06
CA THR A 118 -8.52 8.33 -13.44
C THR A 118 -8.89 9.39 -12.41
N VAL A 119 -10.17 9.53 -12.06
CA VAL A 119 -10.61 10.47 -11.02
C VAL A 119 -9.93 10.18 -9.67
N MET A 120 -9.82 8.91 -9.26
CA MET A 120 -9.20 8.54 -7.98
C MET A 120 -7.67 8.71 -7.94
N SER A 121 -7.00 8.59 -9.09
CA SER A 121 -5.54 8.74 -9.20
C SER A 121 -5.07 10.20 -9.23
N HIS A 122 -6.00 11.15 -9.42
CA HIS A 122 -5.67 12.54 -9.15
C HIS A 122 -5.29 12.66 -7.67
N PRO A 123 -4.08 13.13 -7.35
CA PRO A 123 -3.71 13.31 -5.96
C PRO A 123 -4.75 14.21 -5.31
N LEU A 124 -5.17 13.86 -4.10
CA LEU A 124 -5.81 14.79 -3.18
C LEU A 124 -4.85 15.96 -2.97
N ASN A 125 -4.85 16.90 -3.92
CA ASN A 125 -4.10 18.14 -3.94
C ASN A 125 -4.77 19.12 -2.98
N ALA A 126 -4.82 18.74 -1.71
CA ALA A 126 -5.10 19.61 -0.59
C ALA A 126 -3.97 19.43 0.44
N GLU A 127 -2.72 19.60 -0.01
CA GLU A 127 -1.57 20.04 0.80
C GLU A 127 -0.35 20.25 -0.11
N LEU A 128 -0.43 21.24 -1.00
CA LEU A 128 0.68 21.62 -1.88
C LEU A 128 0.75 23.15 -2.11
N PRO A 129 1.23 23.92 -1.12
CA PRO A 129 1.89 25.20 -1.42
C PRO A 129 3.39 25.20 -1.11
N LEU A 130 4.03 24.08 -0.72
CA LEU A 130 5.45 24.11 -0.32
C LEU A 130 6.47 23.87 -1.44
N TYR A 131 6.07 23.20 -2.52
CA TYR A 131 7.00 22.82 -3.60
C TYR A 131 7.14 23.95 -4.64
N HIS A 132 6.06 24.73 -4.85
CA HIS A 132 6.07 25.91 -5.71
C HIS A 132 6.83 27.08 -5.07
N PHE A 133 6.80 27.23 -3.74
CA PHE A 133 7.58 28.26 -3.03
C PHE A 133 9.10 28.02 -3.09
N LYS A 134 9.54 26.75 -3.11
CA LYS A 134 10.97 26.43 -3.10
C LYS A 134 11.65 26.72 -4.45
N LEU A 135 10.96 26.44 -5.56
CA LEU A 135 11.40 26.83 -6.91
C LEU A 135 11.37 28.35 -7.10
N HIS A 136 10.36 29.03 -6.56
CA HIS A 136 10.28 30.48 -6.67
C HIS A 136 11.35 31.21 -5.85
N ILE A 137 11.67 30.75 -4.64
CA ILE A 137 12.78 31.30 -3.84
C ILE A 137 14.14 30.97 -4.47
N PHE A 138 14.33 29.75 -4.98
CA PHE A 138 15.58 29.40 -5.66
C PHE A 138 15.82 30.25 -6.93
N ASN A 139 14.77 30.58 -7.68
CA ASN A 139 14.88 31.47 -8.83
C ASN A 139 15.08 32.94 -8.43
N ILE A 140 14.48 33.42 -7.33
CA ILE A 140 14.72 34.77 -6.81
C ILE A 140 16.15 34.93 -6.28
N MET A 141 16.69 33.89 -5.62
CA MET A 141 18.05 33.93 -5.06
C MET A 141 19.17 33.80 -6.10
N ASN A 142 18.86 33.34 -7.32
CA ASN A 142 19.82 33.27 -8.43
C ASN A 142 19.63 34.42 -9.46
N ALA A 143 18.73 35.37 -9.18
CA ALA A 143 18.47 36.53 -10.04
C ALA A 143 19.14 37.83 -9.52
N TRP A 144 20.03 37.71 -8.53
CA TRP A 144 20.89 38.77 -7.97
C TRP A 144 22.30 38.22 -7.75
#